data_AF-B4QZC6-F1
#
_entry.id   AF-B4QZC6-F1
#
_cell.length_a   1.000
_cell.length_b   1.000
_cell.length_c   1.000
_cell.angle_alpha   90.00
_cell.angle_beta   90.00
_cell.angle_gamma   90.00
#
_symmetry.space_group_name_H-M   'P 1'
#
loop_
_entity.id
_entity.type
_entity.pdbx_description
1 polymer ?
#
loop_
_entity_poly.entity_id
_entity_poly.type
_entity_poly.pdbx_seq_one_letter_code
_entity_poly.pdbx_strand_id
1 'polypeptide(L)'
;MLGKLRGMDAALAEGDDLVAAVLESVPKEAQERGVYPEDALRERFLNVERVARRLALVPEEGAGLPIYFLSYLQSLFILRPDNPISKDELENKPFDYSKLDTYDILNRARYHVDRSDFLQALKYMNLLQGASRKIAGEWMKEARLMLETQQAANTLMAHAAASGLLYL
;
A
#
# COMPACT_ATOMS: atom_id res chain seq x y z
N MET A 1 5.47 -9.84 47.57
CA MET A 1 4.50 -8.86 47.01
C MET A 1 5.15 -7.60 46.43
N LEU A 2 6.35 -7.17 46.86
CA LEU A 2 7.03 -5.96 46.36
C LEU A 2 7.50 -6.01 44.87
N GLY A 3 7.74 -7.20 44.32
CA GLY A 3 8.15 -7.33 42.90
C GLY A 3 7.03 -7.10 41.88
N LYS A 4 5.75 -7.29 42.26
CA LYS A 4 4.61 -7.07 41.38
C LYS A 4 4.29 -5.58 41.20
N LEU A 5 4.38 -4.79 42.28
CA LEU A 5 4.09 -3.35 42.24
C LEU A 5 5.10 -2.57 41.39
N ARG A 6 6.38 -2.95 41.43
CA ARG A 6 7.43 -2.28 40.65
C ARG A 6 7.34 -2.57 39.13
N GLY A 7 6.80 -3.73 38.76
CA GLY A 7 6.45 -4.05 37.37
C GLY A 7 5.19 -3.31 36.88
N MET A 8 4.28 -2.96 37.80
CA MET A 8 3.05 -2.22 37.48
C MET A 8 3.34 -0.76 37.14
N ASP A 9 4.19 -0.08 37.92
CA ASP A 9 4.58 1.31 37.64
C ASP A 9 5.36 1.43 36.31
N ALA A 10 6.19 0.43 36.01
CA ALA A 10 6.93 0.37 34.75
C ALA A 10 6.01 0.13 33.55
N ALA A 11 5.03 -0.77 33.65
CA ALA A 11 4.09 -1.04 32.56
C ALA A 11 3.13 0.15 32.32
N LEU A 12 2.78 0.90 33.36
CA LEU A 12 1.99 2.13 33.26
C LEU A 12 2.78 3.27 32.60
N ALA A 13 4.04 3.46 33.02
CA ALA A 13 4.93 4.47 32.42
C ALA A 13 5.28 4.14 30.96
N GLU A 14 5.60 2.87 30.67
CA GLU A 14 5.89 2.40 29.31
C GLU A 14 4.65 2.43 28.42
N GLY A 15 3.46 2.25 28.99
CA GLY A 15 2.19 2.37 28.27
C GLY A 15 1.86 3.81 27.86
N ASP A 16 2.09 4.79 28.74
CA ASP A 16 1.88 6.20 28.43
C ASP A 16 2.89 6.70 27.39
N ASP A 17 4.16 6.31 27.52
CA ASP A 17 5.22 6.62 26.55
C ASP A 17 4.96 5.98 25.17
N LEU A 18 4.51 4.72 25.13
CA LEU A 18 4.14 4.05 23.89
C LEU A 18 2.93 4.71 23.22
N VAL A 19 1.88 5.03 24.00
CA VAL A 19 0.68 5.68 23.47
C VAL A 19 1.03 7.06 22.90
N ALA A 20 1.84 7.85 23.60
CA ALA A 20 2.33 9.14 23.12
C ALA A 20 3.13 8.98 21.82
N ALA A 21 4.09 8.04 21.77
CA ALA A 21 4.89 7.78 20.58
C ALA A 21 4.05 7.34 19.38
N VAL A 22 3.03 6.51 19.59
CA VAL A 22 2.14 6.06 18.50
C VAL A 22 1.29 7.22 18.00
N LEU A 23 0.73 8.06 18.89
CA LEU A 23 -0.03 9.25 18.49
C LEU A 23 0.82 10.24 17.68
N GLU A 24 2.08 10.42 18.05
CA GLU A 24 3.03 11.24 17.29
C GLU A 24 3.40 10.63 15.93
N SER A 25 3.40 9.30 15.82
CA SER A 25 3.71 8.59 14.57
C SER A 25 2.58 8.65 13.53
N VAL A 26 1.33 8.94 13.95
CA VAL A 26 0.19 9.03 13.02
C VAL A 26 0.42 10.22 12.07
N PRO A 27 0.40 10.01 10.75
CA PRO A 27 0.65 11.09 9.81
C PRO A 27 -0.35 12.25 9.99
N LYS A 28 0.15 13.49 9.99
CA LYS A 28 -0.70 14.70 10.15
C LYS A 28 -1.85 14.77 9.15
N GLU A 29 -1.60 14.32 7.91
CA GLU A 29 -2.62 14.28 6.86
C GLU A 29 -3.84 13.42 7.25
N ALA A 30 -3.61 12.31 7.97
CA ALA A 30 -4.68 11.46 8.49
C ALA A 30 -5.42 12.12 9.67
N GLN A 31 -4.74 12.92 10.49
CA GLN A 31 -5.36 13.61 11.62
C GLN A 31 -6.28 14.76 11.16
N GLU A 32 -5.87 15.50 10.14
CA GLU A 32 -6.60 16.70 9.67
C GLU A 32 -7.76 16.36 8.74
N ARG A 33 -7.55 15.45 7.78
CA ARG A 33 -8.51 15.13 6.71
C ARG A 33 -9.14 13.74 6.85
N GLY A 34 -8.60 12.89 7.70
CA GLY A 34 -8.91 11.46 7.70
C GLY A 34 -8.23 10.71 6.56
N VAL A 35 -8.49 9.41 6.49
CA VAL A 35 -7.94 8.51 5.46
C VAL A 35 -9.03 8.04 4.51
N TYR A 36 -8.64 7.70 3.29
CA TYR A 36 -9.57 7.03 2.37
C TYR A 36 -9.87 5.60 2.90
N PRO A 37 -11.14 5.18 2.90
CA PRO A 37 -11.48 3.80 3.20
C PRO A 37 -11.00 2.87 2.08
N GLU A 38 -10.82 1.59 2.41
CA GLU A 38 -10.34 0.56 1.47
C GLU A 38 -11.15 0.52 0.17
N ASP A 39 -12.48 0.59 0.26
CA ASP A 39 -13.36 0.54 -0.92
C ASP A 39 -13.17 1.74 -1.85
N ALA A 40 -12.97 2.94 -1.29
CA ALA A 40 -12.68 4.12 -2.09
C ALA A 40 -11.32 4.01 -2.78
N LEU A 41 -10.31 3.45 -2.11
CA LEU A 41 -9.01 3.20 -2.74
C LEU A 41 -9.11 2.13 -3.83
N ARG A 42 -9.90 1.08 -3.62
CA ARG A 42 -10.15 0.02 -4.62
C ARG A 42 -10.82 0.56 -5.88
N GLU A 43 -11.82 1.44 -5.71
CA GLU A 43 -12.50 2.09 -6.83
C GLU A 43 -11.54 3.04 -7.57
N ARG A 44 -10.82 3.90 -6.85
CA ARG A 44 -9.84 4.82 -7.45
C ARG A 44 -8.73 4.08 -8.21
N PHE A 45 -8.33 2.91 -7.72
CA PHE A 45 -7.30 2.09 -8.35
C PHE A 45 -7.65 1.72 -9.79
N LEU A 46 -8.93 1.45 -10.11
CA LEU A 46 -9.36 1.12 -11.47
C LEU A 46 -9.00 2.23 -12.48
N ASN A 47 -9.16 3.48 -12.07
CA ASN A 47 -8.79 4.60 -12.92
C ASN A 47 -7.27 4.74 -13.05
N VAL A 48 -6.55 4.61 -11.93
CA VAL A 48 -5.08 4.64 -11.90
C VAL A 48 -4.49 3.57 -12.80
N GLU A 49 -4.96 2.34 -12.69
CA GLU A 49 -4.57 1.21 -13.52
C GLU A 49 -4.81 1.51 -15.00
N ARG A 50 -6.02 1.95 -15.36
CA ARG A 50 -6.37 2.26 -16.75
C ARG A 50 -5.47 3.34 -17.34
N VAL A 51 -5.16 4.40 -16.58
CA VAL A 51 -4.30 5.48 -17.06
C VAL A 51 -2.84 5.04 -17.10
N ALA A 52 -2.35 4.32 -16.09
CA ALA A 52 -0.99 3.79 -16.06
C ALA A 52 -0.73 2.81 -17.22
N ARG A 53 -1.68 1.93 -17.56
CA ARG A 53 -1.58 1.05 -18.74
C ARG A 53 -1.36 1.85 -20.04
N ARG A 54 -2.06 2.98 -20.20
CA ARG A 54 -1.92 3.86 -21.38
C ARG A 54 -0.60 4.61 -21.44
N LEU A 55 0.12 4.71 -20.32
CA LEU A 55 1.37 5.45 -20.18
C LEU A 55 2.60 4.52 -20.10
N ALA A 56 2.44 3.21 -20.32
CA ALA A 56 3.49 2.21 -20.16
C ALA A 56 4.78 2.47 -20.95
N LEU A 57 4.72 3.16 -22.10
CA LEU A 57 5.90 3.53 -22.89
C LEU A 57 6.44 4.94 -22.60
N VAL A 58 5.77 5.71 -21.77
CA VAL A 58 6.07 7.13 -21.58
C VAL A 58 7.11 7.28 -20.46
N PRO A 59 8.28 7.89 -20.72
CA PRO A 59 9.29 8.20 -19.70
C PRO A 59 8.77 9.18 -18.65
N GLU A 60 9.47 9.29 -17.52
CA GLU A 60 9.07 10.14 -16.40
C GLU A 60 9.11 11.65 -16.74
N GLU A 61 10.11 12.07 -17.52
CA GLU A 61 10.28 13.45 -17.99
C GLU A 61 9.22 13.85 -19.04
N GLY A 62 8.40 12.90 -19.48
CA GLY A 62 7.47 13.06 -20.57
C GLY A 62 8.08 12.67 -21.92
N ALA A 63 7.27 12.81 -22.97
CA ALA A 63 7.62 12.41 -24.32
C ALA A 63 6.95 13.32 -25.35
N GLY A 64 7.39 13.23 -26.61
CA GLY A 64 6.66 13.83 -27.72
C GLY A 64 5.28 13.18 -27.91
N LEU A 65 4.33 13.93 -28.48
CA LEU A 65 2.97 13.45 -28.78
C LEU A 65 2.91 12.08 -29.51
N PRO A 66 3.81 11.74 -30.45
CA PRO A 66 3.80 10.43 -31.09
C PRO A 66 3.95 9.26 -30.10
N ILE A 67 4.73 9.43 -29.04
CA ILE A 67 4.96 8.36 -28.04
C ILE A 67 3.70 8.14 -27.20
N TYR A 68 2.98 9.21 -26.83
CA TYR A 68 1.67 9.08 -26.17
C TYR A 68 0.65 8.35 -27.05
N PHE A 69 0.60 8.69 -28.35
CA PHE A 69 -0.27 8.02 -29.31
C PHE A 69 0.09 6.53 -29.45
N LEU A 70 1.37 6.20 -29.60
CA LEU A 70 1.85 4.82 -29.68
C LEU A 70 1.56 4.04 -28.40
N SER A 71 1.78 4.64 -27.23
CA SER A 71 1.49 4.04 -25.93
C SER A 71 0.00 3.74 -25.76
N TYR A 72 -0.86 4.67 -26.20
CA TYR A 72 -2.31 4.45 -26.25
C TYR A 72 -2.68 3.28 -27.18
N LEU A 73 -2.17 3.26 -28.42
CA LEU A 73 -2.43 2.16 -29.36
C LEU A 73 -1.95 0.81 -28.81
N GLN A 74 -0.72 0.75 -28.28
CA GLN A 74 -0.17 -0.46 -27.69
C GLN A 74 -1.06 -0.97 -26.54
N SER A 75 -1.56 -0.08 -25.68
CA SER A 75 -2.43 -0.45 -24.57
C SER A 75 -3.77 -1.06 -25.02
N LEU A 76 -4.23 -0.75 -26.24
CA LEU A 76 -5.43 -1.38 -26.83
C LEU A 76 -5.15 -2.77 -27.41
N PHE A 77 -3.97 -2.97 -27.99
CA PHE A 77 -3.59 -4.25 -28.62
C PHE A 77 -3.00 -5.26 -27.65
N ILE A 78 -2.59 -4.85 -26.44
CA ILE A 78 -2.23 -5.76 -25.36
C ILE A 78 -3.50 -6.42 -24.82
N LEU A 79 -4.05 -7.33 -25.63
CA LEU A 79 -4.97 -8.40 -25.27
C LEU A 79 -4.15 -9.53 -24.63
N ARG A 80 -3.35 -9.23 -23.60
CA ARG A 80 -2.78 -10.30 -22.79
C ARG A 80 -3.88 -10.76 -21.84
N PRO A 81 -4.25 -12.06 -21.81
CA PRO A 81 -5.04 -12.57 -20.71
C PRO A 81 -4.30 -12.18 -19.42
N ASP A 82 -5.04 -11.77 -18.38
CA ASP A 82 -4.46 -11.49 -17.07
C ASP A 82 -3.49 -12.63 -16.73
N ASN A 83 -2.18 -12.39 -16.84
CA ASN A 83 -1.18 -13.41 -16.58
C ASN A 83 -1.43 -13.83 -15.13
N PRO A 84 -1.99 -15.04 -14.89
CA PRO A 84 -2.42 -15.39 -13.56
C PRO A 84 -1.17 -15.44 -12.69
N ILE A 85 -1.23 -14.81 -11.52
CA ILE A 85 -0.13 -14.87 -10.55
C ILE A 85 0.18 -16.35 -10.33
N SER A 86 1.42 -16.73 -10.61
CA SER A 86 1.81 -18.14 -10.53
C SER A 86 1.63 -18.64 -9.09
N LYS A 87 1.27 -19.92 -8.92
CA LYS A 87 1.16 -20.52 -7.58
C LYS A 87 2.47 -20.38 -6.79
N ASP A 88 3.59 -20.51 -7.48
CA ASP A 88 4.92 -20.33 -6.90
C ASP A 88 5.14 -18.92 -6.36
N GLU A 89 4.67 -17.89 -7.08
CA GLU A 89 4.72 -16.49 -6.64
C GLU A 89 3.82 -16.25 -5.41
N LEU A 90 2.62 -16.85 -5.38
CA LEU A 90 1.74 -16.81 -4.21
C LEU A 90 2.31 -17.56 -2.99
N GLU A 91 3.09 -18.61 -3.23
CA GLU A 91 3.80 -19.39 -2.21
C GLU A 91 5.13 -18.73 -1.76
N ASN A 92 5.39 -17.49 -2.19
CA ASN A 92 6.63 -16.74 -1.90
C ASN A 92 7.92 -17.47 -2.32
N LYS A 93 7.86 -18.31 -3.36
CA LYS A 93 9.06 -18.90 -3.94
C LYS A 93 9.90 -17.80 -4.62
N PRO A 94 11.22 -18.01 -4.78
CA PRO A 94 12.08 -17.06 -5.48
C PRO A 94 11.52 -16.73 -6.87
N PHE A 95 11.15 -15.46 -7.07
CA PHE A 95 10.60 -14.95 -8.31
C PHE A 95 11.44 -13.78 -8.80
N ASP A 96 11.75 -13.76 -10.09
CA ASP A 96 12.55 -12.70 -10.70
C ASP A 96 11.66 -11.52 -11.11
N TYR A 97 11.53 -10.55 -10.21
CA TYR A 97 10.75 -9.34 -10.41
C TYR A 97 11.28 -8.44 -11.53
N SER A 98 12.53 -8.62 -12.00
CA SER A 98 13.12 -7.79 -13.06
C SER A 98 12.50 -8.03 -14.44
N LYS A 99 11.80 -9.16 -14.62
CA LYS A 99 11.15 -9.54 -15.87
C LYS A 99 9.74 -8.96 -16.02
N LEU A 100 9.20 -8.33 -14.98
CA LEU A 100 7.85 -7.80 -14.99
C LEU A 100 7.78 -6.50 -15.81
N ASP A 101 6.90 -6.47 -16.80
CA ASP A 101 6.56 -5.22 -17.47
C ASP A 101 5.49 -4.42 -16.70
N THR A 102 5.18 -3.21 -17.15
CA THR A 102 4.17 -2.34 -16.51
C THR A 102 2.81 -3.03 -16.40
N TYR A 103 2.42 -3.82 -17.40
CA TYR A 103 1.12 -4.49 -17.42
C TYR A 103 1.10 -5.66 -16.43
N ASP A 104 2.17 -6.45 -16.37
CA ASP A 104 2.35 -7.52 -15.39
C ASP A 104 2.31 -7.01 -13.95
N ILE A 105 2.93 -5.85 -13.70
CA ILE A 105 2.91 -5.17 -12.40
C ILE A 105 1.50 -4.72 -12.03
N LEU A 106 0.80 -4.06 -12.96
CA LEU A 106 -0.55 -3.55 -12.73
C LEU A 106 -1.56 -4.69 -12.50
N ASN A 107 -1.45 -5.79 -13.24
CA ASN A 107 -2.27 -6.99 -13.04
C ASN A 107 -2.07 -7.59 -11.64
N ARG A 108 -0.82 -7.68 -11.17
CA ARG A 108 -0.50 -8.18 -9.82
C ARG A 108 -1.02 -7.24 -8.74
N ALA A 109 -0.81 -5.94 -8.92
CA ALA A 109 -1.36 -4.94 -8.01
C ALA A 109 -2.89 -5.04 -7.96
N ARG A 110 -3.57 -5.18 -9.10
CA ARG A 110 -5.03 -5.34 -9.19
C ARG A 110 -5.52 -6.55 -8.39
N TYR A 111 -4.85 -7.69 -8.55
CA TYR A 111 -5.18 -8.93 -7.83
C TYR A 111 -5.17 -8.75 -6.30
N HIS A 112 -4.18 -8.04 -5.78
CA HIS A 112 -4.03 -7.77 -4.34
C HIS A 112 -4.99 -6.68 -3.86
N VAL A 113 -5.18 -5.61 -4.64
CA VAL A 113 -6.19 -4.57 -4.35
C VAL A 113 -7.57 -5.19 -4.23
N ASP A 114 -7.96 -6.09 -5.14
CA ASP A 114 -9.25 -6.79 -5.11
C ASP A 114 -9.44 -7.68 -3.86
N ARG A 115 -8.37 -7.98 -3.14
CA ARG A 115 -8.38 -8.78 -1.89
C ARG A 115 -8.11 -7.96 -0.64
N SER A 116 -8.13 -6.62 -0.73
CA SER A 116 -7.75 -5.71 0.38
C SER A 116 -6.30 -5.88 0.85
N ASP A 117 -5.44 -6.54 0.08
CA ASP A 117 -4.02 -6.66 0.39
C ASP A 117 -3.24 -5.47 -0.18
N PHE A 118 -3.47 -4.29 0.41
CA PHE A 118 -2.85 -3.05 -0.05
C PHE A 118 -1.34 -3.02 0.15
N LEU A 119 -0.82 -3.77 1.14
CA LEU A 119 0.61 -3.87 1.37
C LEU A 119 1.31 -4.54 0.18
N GLN A 120 0.81 -5.69 -0.27
CA GLN A 120 1.39 -6.39 -1.41
C GLN A 120 1.14 -5.64 -2.71
N ALA A 121 -0.03 -5.00 -2.86
CA ALA A 121 -0.29 -4.12 -4.00
C ALA A 121 0.73 -2.98 -4.10
N LEU A 122 1.06 -2.32 -2.99
CA LEU A 122 2.07 -1.26 -2.96
C LEU A 122 3.46 -1.76 -3.33
N LYS A 123 3.85 -2.98 -2.93
CA LYS A 123 5.14 -3.57 -3.32
C LYS A 123 5.24 -3.70 -4.84
N TYR A 124 4.21 -4.22 -5.51
CA TYR A 124 4.18 -4.29 -6.96
C TYR A 124 4.16 -2.90 -7.59
N MET A 125 3.31 -1.99 -7.11
CA MET A 125 3.22 -0.63 -7.65
C MET A 125 4.52 0.16 -7.54
N ASN A 126 5.39 -0.15 -6.57
CA ASN A 126 6.74 0.44 -6.47
C ASN A 126 7.68 -0.01 -7.59
N LEU A 127 7.40 -1.13 -8.27
CA LEU A 127 8.18 -1.60 -9.43
C LEU A 127 7.85 -0.83 -10.72
N LEU A 128 6.75 -0.06 -10.73
CA LEU A 128 6.42 0.80 -11.87
C LEU A 128 7.53 1.82 -12.11
N GLN A 129 7.71 2.21 -13.36
CA GLN A 129 8.66 3.23 -13.79
C GLN A 129 7.98 4.27 -14.70
N GLY A 130 8.69 5.35 -15.00
CA GLY A 130 8.23 6.36 -15.96
C GLY A 130 6.94 7.07 -15.56
N ALA A 131 6.17 7.48 -16.56
CA ALA A 131 4.90 8.20 -16.34
C ALA A 131 3.84 7.33 -15.63
N SER A 132 3.88 6.00 -15.81
CA SER A 132 3.02 5.06 -15.09
C SER A 132 3.25 5.11 -13.57
N ARG A 133 4.52 5.20 -13.12
CA ARG A 133 4.85 5.37 -11.70
C ARG A 133 4.39 6.71 -11.16
N LYS A 134 4.53 7.77 -11.96
CA LYS A 134 4.17 9.13 -11.61
C LYS A 134 2.66 9.27 -11.39
N ILE A 135 1.84 8.78 -12.31
CA ILE A 135 0.37 8.84 -12.19
C ILE A 135 -0.14 7.97 -11.03
N ALA A 136 0.52 6.83 -10.78
CA ALA A 136 0.21 5.96 -9.64
C ALA A 136 0.61 6.57 -8.29
N GLY A 137 1.51 7.54 -8.27
CA GLY A 137 2.13 8.06 -7.05
C GLY A 137 1.14 8.61 -6.04
N GLU A 138 0.11 9.34 -6.49
CA GLU A 138 -0.92 9.88 -5.59
C GLU A 138 -1.71 8.76 -4.91
N TRP A 139 -2.20 7.79 -5.68
CA TRP A 139 -2.93 6.66 -5.12
C TRP A 139 -2.07 5.85 -4.14
N MET A 140 -0.79 5.64 -4.47
CA MET A 140 0.15 4.93 -3.60
C MET A 140 0.39 5.68 -2.28
N LYS A 141 0.43 7.02 -2.32
CA LYS A 141 0.55 7.85 -1.12
C LYS A 141 -0.67 7.66 -0.21
N GLU A 142 -1.87 7.73 -0.77
CA GLU A 142 -3.12 7.57 -0.01
C GLU A 142 -3.26 6.16 0.57
N ALA A 143 -2.88 5.13 -0.19
CA ALA A 143 -2.88 3.75 0.31
C ALA A 143 -1.87 3.55 1.45
N ARG A 144 -0.69 4.18 1.38
CA ARG A 144 0.29 4.15 2.46
C ARG A 144 -0.23 4.86 3.72
N LEU A 145 -0.81 6.04 3.55
CA LEU A 145 -1.41 6.82 4.64
C LEU A 145 -2.48 6.00 5.40
N MET A 146 -3.33 5.29 4.66
CA MET A 146 -4.32 4.37 5.25
C MET A 146 -3.64 3.24 6.04
N LEU A 147 -2.64 2.57 5.48
CA LEU A 147 -1.94 1.47 6.15
C LEU A 147 -1.22 1.91 7.42
N GLU A 148 -0.51 3.05 7.38
CA GLU A 148 0.17 3.63 8.53
C GLU A 148 -0.82 3.95 9.65
N THR A 149 -1.97 4.52 9.31
CA THR A 149 -3.03 4.84 10.27
C THR A 149 -3.63 3.58 10.88
N GLN A 150 -3.90 2.55 10.06
CA GLN A 150 -4.40 1.26 10.55
C GLN A 150 -3.39 0.58 11.48
N GLN A 151 -2.10 0.65 11.17
CA GLN A 151 -1.04 0.11 11.99
C GLN A 151 -0.96 0.81 13.35
N ALA A 152 -1.06 2.15 13.38
CA ALA A 152 -1.09 2.91 14.62
C ALA A 152 -2.32 2.54 15.46
N ALA A 153 -3.51 2.50 14.85
CA ALA A 153 -4.75 2.11 15.52
C ALA A 153 -4.67 0.69 16.10
N ASN A 154 -4.15 -0.28 15.33
CA ASN A 154 -3.98 -1.66 15.77
C ASN A 154 -3.00 -1.76 16.94
N THR A 155 -1.92 -0.96 16.94
CA THR A 155 -0.96 -0.92 18.05
C THR A 155 -1.62 -0.40 19.33
N LEU A 156 -2.39 0.70 19.24
CA LEU A 156 -3.13 1.24 20.38
C LEU A 156 -4.16 0.25 20.93
N MET A 157 -4.91 -0.42 20.06
CA MET A 157 -5.90 -1.43 20.47
C MET A 157 -5.23 -2.64 21.14
N ALA A 158 -4.12 -3.14 20.58
CA ALA A 158 -3.36 -4.24 21.16
C ALA A 158 -2.80 -3.87 22.55
N HIS A 159 -2.30 -2.64 22.69
CA HIS A 159 -1.84 -2.12 23.97
C HIS A 159 -2.99 -2.02 24.99
N ALA A 160 -4.12 -1.42 24.59
CA ALA A 160 -5.30 -1.31 25.46
C ALA A 160 -5.85 -2.68 25.89
N ALA A 161 -5.86 -3.67 25.01
CA ALA A 161 -6.27 -5.03 25.34
C ALA A 161 -5.31 -5.72 26.32
N ALA A 162 -3.99 -5.57 26.12
CA ALA A 162 -2.99 -6.11 27.02
C ALA A 162 -3.05 -5.47 28.41
N SER A 163 -3.18 -4.14 28.46
CA SER A 163 -3.36 -3.39 29.71
C SER A 163 -4.68 -3.76 30.39
N GLY A 164 -5.78 -3.87 29.64
CA GLY A 164 -7.10 -4.30 30.16
C GLY A 164 -7.11 -5.71 30.75
N LEU A 165 -6.39 -6.65 30.13
CA LEU A 165 -6.20 -8.02 30.63
C LEU A 165 -5.33 -8.08 31.89
N LEU A 166 -4.46 -7.09 32.14
CA LEU A 166 -3.72 -6.96 33.40
C LEU A 166 -4.62 -6.52 34.57
N TYR A 167 -5.82 -6.00 34.30
CA TYR A 167 -6.78 -5.56 35.32
C TYR A 167 -7.88 -6.59 35.66
N LEU A 168 -7.87 -7.78 35.02
CA LEU A 168 -8.73 -8.93 35.35
C LEU A 168 -7.93 -10.01 36.10
#